data_AF-A0A4Q7V0Q7-F1
#
_entry.id   AF-A0A4Q7V0Q7-F1
#
_cell.length_a   1.000
_cell.length_b   1.000
_cell.length_c   1.000
_cell.angle_alpha   90.00
_cell.angle_beta   90.00
_cell.angle_gamma   90.00
#
_symmetry.space_group_name_H-M   'P 1'
#
loop_
_entity.id
_entity.type
_entity.pdbx_description
1 polymer ?
#
loop_
_entity_poly.entity_id
_entity_poly.type
_entity_poly.pdbx_seq_one_letter_code
_entity_poly.pdbx_strand_id
1 'polypeptide(L)'
;MRASRLVTLLFVLQRRRAATASELAAELEVSERTIYRDVAALTEAGVPLWTEPGPSGGIRLVEGWRSRLDGLTAPEAAAILGVAAPQVLADLGLSSALAGAQAKLLATLPEPLRAHAAMVAERVHLDAPGWFHTPREVTALSTVAEAVWSQQVLHVRYRRGVGENATEVERTVEPLGLVLKAGVWYLVAAVADGGEVPVRTYRLDRIAGATPSGATFSRPADFDLAAHWAQGARRFEGSLLRASVRLRLSPRGLRRLPLVTDTEAAQRAVDAAQEQDDGWSLVTLETEGDEIIAGQLLSLGPEVEVLEPAAVRYRLAATARRVAELNADS
;
A
#
# COMPACT_ATOMS: atom_id res chain seq x y z
N MET A 1 2.25 16.05 13.54
CA MET A 1 2.47 17.17 14.49
C MET A 1 1.32 17.35 15.47
N ARG A 2 0.08 17.67 15.05
CA ARG A 2 -1.05 17.89 15.99
C ARG A 2 -1.54 16.60 16.68
N ALA A 3 -1.79 15.53 15.92
CA ALA A 3 -2.32 14.28 16.47
C ALA A 3 -1.36 13.59 17.45
N SER A 4 -0.06 13.50 17.13
CA SER A 4 0.94 12.90 18.04
C SER A 4 1.01 13.65 19.37
N ARG A 5 0.93 14.98 19.35
CA ARG A 5 0.97 15.80 20.57
C ARG A 5 -0.27 15.65 21.43
N LEU A 6 -1.46 15.54 20.83
CA LEU A 6 -2.70 15.26 21.58
C LEU A 6 -2.63 13.92 22.30
N VAL A 7 -2.07 12.89 21.65
CA VAL A 7 -1.82 11.58 22.24
C VAL A 7 -0.82 11.67 23.38
N THR A 8 0.29 12.41 23.21
CA THR A 8 1.27 12.61 24.30
C THR A 8 0.65 13.35 25.49
N LEU A 9 -0.12 14.42 25.26
CA LEU A 9 -0.83 15.17 26.30
C LEU A 9 -1.76 14.26 27.11
N LEU A 10 -2.50 13.39 26.42
CA LEU A 10 -3.37 12.41 27.06
C LEU A 10 -2.60 11.43 27.96
N PHE A 11 -1.46 10.91 27.50
CA PHE A 11 -0.60 10.02 28.31
C PHE A 11 0.01 10.74 29.53
N VAL A 12 0.38 12.02 29.39
CA VAL A 12 0.86 12.83 30.52
C VAL A 12 -0.24 12.96 31.58
N LEU A 13 -1.47 13.27 31.15
CA LEU A 13 -2.63 13.40 32.03
C LEU A 13 -3.12 12.07 32.62
N GLN A 14 -2.85 10.92 31.99
CA GLN A 14 -3.13 9.60 32.59
C GLN A 14 -2.13 9.23 33.68
N ARG A 15 -0.86 9.64 33.52
CA ARG A 15 0.21 9.36 34.50
C ARG A 15 0.10 10.27 35.73
N ARG A 16 -0.34 11.52 35.56
CA ARG A 16 -0.45 12.51 36.63
C ARG A 16 -1.91 12.71 37.05
N ARG A 17 -2.17 12.87 38.36
CA ARG A 17 -3.53 13.17 38.86
C ARG A 17 -4.06 14.53 38.41
N ALA A 18 -3.18 15.52 38.26
CA ALA A 18 -3.46 16.85 37.74
C ALA A 18 -2.15 17.50 37.26
N ALA A 19 -2.24 18.43 36.31
CA ALA A 19 -1.13 19.29 35.90
C ALA A 19 -1.64 20.65 35.45
N THR A 20 -0.89 21.71 35.72
CA THR A 20 -1.18 23.06 35.24
C THR A 20 -0.88 23.18 33.75
N ALA A 21 -1.47 24.17 33.08
CA ALA A 21 -1.16 24.44 31.67
C ALA A 21 0.33 24.75 31.45
N SER A 22 0.99 25.40 32.41
CA SER A 22 2.41 25.74 32.36
C SER A 22 3.31 24.50 32.45
N GLU A 23 2.99 23.55 33.34
CA GLU A 23 3.73 22.28 33.46
C GLU A 23 3.60 21.43 32.19
N LEU A 24 2.39 21.37 31.61
CA LEU A 24 2.14 20.66 30.36
C LEU A 24 2.83 21.33 29.18
N ALA A 25 2.85 22.66 29.15
CA ALA A 25 3.55 23.45 28.15
C ALA A 25 5.07 23.20 28.18
N ALA A 26 5.66 23.16 29.38
CA ALA A 26 7.07 22.84 29.56
C ALA A 26 7.40 21.39 29.16
N GLU A 27 6.59 20.40 29.57
CA GLU A 27 6.84 18.99 29.27
C GLU A 27 6.65 18.66 27.78
N LEU A 28 5.76 19.36 27.08
CA LEU A 28 5.49 19.16 25.65
C LEU A 28 6.23 20.16 24.75
N GLU A 29 7.08 21.02 25.31
CA GLU A 29 7.84 22.07 24.60
C GLU A 29 6.95 22.97 23.72
N VAL A 30 5.80 23.38 24.24
CA VAL A 30 4.83 24.26 23.55
C VAL A 30 4.37 25.41 24.43
N SER A 31 3.65 26.38 23.85
CA SER A 31 3.03 27.47 24.62
C SER A 31 1.79 26.99 25.40
N GLU A 32 1.47 27.66 26.51
CA GLU A 32 0.22 27.41 27.27
C GLU A 32 -1.03 27.61 26.41
N ARG A 33 -1.01 28.58 25.47
CA ARG A 33 -2.08 28.77 24.48
C ARG A 33 -2.31 27.53 23.62
N THR A 34 -1.23 26.81 23.28
CA THR A 34 -1.31 25.54 22.55
C THR A 34 -1.93 24.45 23.43
N ILE A 35 -1.57 24.37 24.70
CA ILE A 35 -2.17 23.42 25.65
C ILE A 35 -3.67 23.64 25.77
N TYR A 36 -4.14 24.88 25.97
CA TYR A 36 -5.58 25.16 26.06
C TYR A 36 -6.32 24.78 24.77
N ARG A 37 -5.71 25.02 23.60
CA ARG A 37 -6.29 24.61 22.31
C ARG A 37 -6.34 23.09 22.16
N ASP A 38 -5.31 22.38 22.63
CA ASP A 38 -5.23 20.93 22.57
C ASP A 38 -6.18 20.26 23.58
N VAL A 39 -6.36 20.82 24.78
CA VAL A 39 -7.38 20.43 25.76
C VAL A 39 -8.78 20.57 25.17
N ALA A 40 -9.08 21.72 24.54
CA ALA A 40 -10.37 21.91 23.88
C ALA A 40 -10.62 20.87 22.78
N ALA A 41 -9.59 20.55 21.98
CA ALA A 41 -9.68 19.53 20.94
C ALA A 41 -9.89 18.11 21.52
N LEU A 42 -9.28 17.78 22.67
CA LEU A 42 -9.52 16.51 23.36
C LEU A 42 -10.94 16.43 23.93
N THR A 43 -11.44 17.53 24.51
CA THR A 43 -12.83 17.61 24.99
C THR A 43 -13.83 17.45 23.84
N GLU A 44 -13.58 18.09 22.70
CA GLU A 44 -14.38 17.94 21.48
C GLU A 44 -14.33 16.50 20.93
N ALA A 45 -13.20 15.81 21.10
CA ALA A 45 -13.04 14.40 20.78
C ALA A 45 -13.63 13.44 21.83
N GLY A 46 -14.35 13.94 22.84
CA GLY A 46 -15.05 13.13 23.83
C GLY A 46 -14.19 12.68 25.03
N VAL A 47 -12.97 13.20 25.18
CA VAL A 47 -12.13 12.92 26.35
C VAL A 47 -12.65 13.70 27.56
N PRO A 48 -13.01 13.02 28.67
CA PRO A 48 -13.58 13.67 29.85
C PRO A 48 -12.47 14.36 30.68
N LEU A 49 -12.24 15.64 30.37
CA LEU A 49 -11.27 16.50 31.05
C LEU A 49 -11.99 17.49 31.98
N TRP A 50 -11.42 17.70 33.16
CA TRP A 50 -11.82 18.73 34.11
C TRP A 50 -10.73 19.79 34.20
N THR A 51 -11.12 21.06 34.19
CA THR A 51 -10.20 22.17 34.45
C THR A 51 -10.65 22.91 35.69
N GLU A 52 -9.74 23.10 36.63
CA GLU A 52 -10.03 23.77 37.90
C GLU A 52 -9.13 25.00 38.02
N PRO A 53 -9.68 26.21 38.14
CA PRO A 53 -8.88 27.43 38.25
C PRO A 53 -8.32 27.63 39.66
N GLY A 54 -7.14 28.25 39.78
CA GLY A 54 -6.51 28.63 41.05
C GLY A 54 -5.09 28.10 41.26
N PRO A 55 -4.39 28.50 42.34
CA PRO A 55 -2.99 28.12 42.60
C PRO A 55 -2.75 26.62 42.81
N SER A 56 -3.80 25.89 43.21
CA SER A 56 -3.84 24.43 43.35
C SER A 56 -4.69 23.75 42.28
N GLY A 57 -5.10 24.51 41.26
CA GLY A 57 -5.92 24.05 40.15
C GLY A 57 -5.10 23.39 39.04
N GLY A 58 -5.77 22.79 38.07
CA GLY A 58 -5.09 22.12 36.96
C GLY A 58 -6.05 21.47 35.97
N ILE A 59 -5.47 20.99 34.88
CA ILE A 59 -6.11 20.12 33.90
C ILE A 59 -5.94 18.68 34.41
N ARG A 60 -7.05 17.95 34.53
CA ARG A 60 -7.06 16.55 34.97
C ARG A 60 -8.07 15.72 34.19
N LEU A 61 -7.78 14.43 34.04
CA LEU A 61 -8.76 13.45 33.59
C LEU A 61 -9.72 13.12 34.75
N VAL A 62 -10.99 12.87 34.42
CA VAL A 62 -11.98 12.41 35.42
C VAL A 62 -11.50 11.10 36.06
N GLU A 63 -11.58 11.00 37.39
CA GLU A 63 -11.16 9.81 38.13
C GLU A 63 -11.90 8.55 37.64
N GLY A 64 -11.16 7.46 37.45
CA GLY A 64 -11.70 6.21 36.93
C GLY A 64 -11.69 6.09 35.40
N TRP A 65 -11.43 7.18 34.67
CA TRP A 65 -11.13 7.12 33.24
C TRP A 65 -9.78 6.42 33.05
N ARG A 66 -9.82 5.16 32.64
CA ARG A 66 -8.68 4.37 32.18
C ARG A 66 -8.90 4.18 30.69
N SER A 67 -7.87 4.26 29.84
CA SER A 67 -7.97 3.87 28.43
C SER A 67 -8.27 2.38 28.28
N ARG A 68 -9.49 1.99 28.63
CA ARG A 68 -10.12 0.86 27.99
C ARG A 68 -10.54 1.38 26.61
N LEU A 69 -11.13 0.53 25.80
CA LEU A 69 -11.49 0.88 24.42
C LEU A 69 -12.68 1.86 24.36
N ASP A 70 -13.02 2.51 25.47
CA ASP A 70 -14.07 3.53 25.64
C ASP A 70 -13.69 4.89 25.04
N GLY A 71 -12.42 5.12 24.72
CA GLY A 71 -11.96 6.28 23.93
C GLY A 71 -12.06 6.10 22.41
N LEU A 72 -12.46 4.92 21.92
CA LEU A 72 -12.64 4.71 20.49
C LEU A 72 -13.94 5.37 20.01
N THR A 73 -13.81 6.23 19.02
CA THR A 73 -14.96 6.72 18.26
C THR A 73 -15.51 5.62 17.34
N ALA A 74 -16.76 5.77 16.89
CA ALA A 74 -17.38 4.82 15.95
C ALA A 74 -16.55 4.64 14.65
N PRO A 75 -16.00 5.70 14.03
CA PRO A 75 -15.10 5.54 12.88
C PRO A 75 -13.80 4.79 13.19
N GLU A 76 -13.20 4.99 14.36
CA GLU A 76 -11.96 4.30 14.74
C GLU A 76 -12.19 2.81 15.03
N ALA A 77 -13.28 2.48 15.74
CA ALA A 77 -13.69 1.10 15.96
C ALA A 77 -14.00 0.39 14.62
N ALA A 78 -14.70 1.08 13.72
CA ALA A 78 -14.99 0.59 12.38
C ALA A 78 -13.72 0.43 11.52
N ALA A 79 -12.74 1.34 11.63
CA ALA A 79 -11.47 1.20 10.92
C ALA A 79 -10.66 0.00 11.43
N ILE A 80 -10.54 -0.18 12.75
CA ILE A 80 -9.81 -1.31 13.34
C ILE A 80 -10.47 -2.65 12.98
N LEU A 81 -11.81 -2.72 13.04
CA LEU A 81 -12.56 -3.94 12.75
C LEU A 81 -12.75 -4.20 11.24
N GLY A 82 -12.79 -3.14 10.42
CA GLY A 82 -12.99 -3.18 8.97
C GLY A 82 -11.70 -3.33 8.14
N VAL A 83 -10.52 -3.07 8.73
CA VAL A 83 -9.20 -3.33 8.10
C VAL A 83 -8.84 -4.82 8.08
N ALA A 84 -9.68 -5.69 8.65
CA ALA A 84 -9.50 -7.12 8.49
C ALA A 84 -9.64 -7.49 7.00
N ALA A 85 -8.51 -7.57 6.30
CA ALA A 85 -8.39 -8.25 5.01
C ALA A 85 -8.28 -9.74 5.36
N PRO A 86 -9.39 -10.49 5.49
CA PRO A 86 -9.39 -11.76 6.23
C PRO A 86 -8.55 -12.80 5.49
N GLN A 87 -8.51 -12.72 4.16
CA GLN A 87 -7.68 -13.55 3.30
C GLN A 87 -6.18 -13.32 3.52
N VAL A 88 -5.74 -12.05 3.66
CA VAL A 88 -4.33 -11.71 3.90
C VAL A 88 -3.83 -12.29 5.22
N LEU A 89 -4.67 -12.22 6.26
CA LEU A 89 -4.34 -12.77 7.57
C LEU A 89 -4.45 -14.30 7.60
N ALA A 90 -5.35 -14.89 6.80
CA ALA A 90 -5.43 -16.32 6.60
C ALA A 90 -4.20 -16.89 5.91
N ASP A 91 -3.73 -16.23 4.85
CA ASP A 91 -2.50 -16.57 4.14
C ASP A 91 -1.29 -16.59 5.08
N LEU A 92 -1.26 -15.69 6.06
CA LEU A 92 -0.21 -15.60 7.08
C LEU A 92 -0.42 -16.55 8.29
N GLY A 93 -1.49 -17.34 8.31
CA GLY A 93 -1.81 -18.24 9.44
C GLY A 93 -2.30 -17.54 10.71
N LEU A 94 -2.73 -16.28 10.61
CA LEU A 94 -3.12 -15.42 11.74
C LEU A 94 -4.64 -15.35 11.98
N SER A 95 -5.45 -16.15 11.25
CA SER A 95 -6.92 -16.10 11.35
C SER A 95 -7.46 -16.29 12.77
N SER A 96 -6.91 -17.23 13.53
CA SER A 96 -7.36 -17.54 14.89
C SER A 96 -7.00 -16.41 15.88
N ALA A 97 -5.81 -15.83 15.73
CA ALA A 97 -5.36 -14.69 16.52
C ALA A 97 -6.23 -13.46 16.24
N LEU A 98 -6.57 -13.21 14.97
CA LEU A 98 -7.50 -12.14 14.58
C LEU A 98 -8.89 -12.35 15.17
N ALA A 99 -9.47 -13.55 15.00
CA ALA A 99 -10.79 -13.85 15.55
C ALA A 99 -10.83 -13.66 17.08
N GLY A 100 -9.78 -14.10 17.77
CA GLY A 100 -9.62 -13.88 19.20
C GLY A 100 -9.46 -12.40 19.58
N ALA A 101 -8.70 -11.62 18.80
CA ALA A 101 -8.54 -10.19 19.01
C ALA A 101 -9.85 -9.43 18.77
N GLN A 102 -10.56 -9.73 17.67
CA GLN A 102 -11.88 -9.16 17.36
C GLN A 102 -12.90 -9.50 18.44
N ALA A 103 -12.95 -10.75 18.92
CA ALA A 103 -13.83 -11.14 20.02
C ALA A 103 -13.53 -10.34 21.30
N LYS A 104 -12.25 -10.15 21.64
CA LYS A 104 -11.83 -9.34 22.80
C LYS A 104 -12.17 -7.85 22.62
N LEU A 105 -12.01 -7.30 21.42
CA LEU A 105 -12.38 -5.92 21.09
C LEU A 105 -13.90 -5.73 21.16
N LEU A 106 -14.70 -6.59 20.53
CA LEU A 106 -16.16 -6.52 20.57
C LEU A 106 -16.71 -6.67 21.99
N ALA A 107 -16.09 -7.52 22.82
CA ALA A 107 -16.47 -7.70 24.22
C ALA A 107 -16.17 -6.48 25.11
N THR A 108 -15.29 -5.58 24.68
CA THR A 108 -14.89 -4.38 25.43
C THR A 108 -15.50 -3.10 24.87
N LEU A 109 -16.07 -3.13 23.66
CA LEU A 109 -16.77 -2.01 23.04
C LEU A 109 -18.19 -1.82 23.61
N PRO A 110 -18.60 -0.56 23.90
CA PRO A 110 -20.00 -0.18 24.12
C PRO A 110 -20.94 -0.66 23.00
N GLU A 111 -22.20 -0.99 23.37
CA GLU A 111 -23.20 -1.52 22.45
C GLU A 111 -23.40 -0.70 21.15
N PRO A 112 -23.48 0.65 21.19
CA PRO A 112 -23.67 1.44 19.97
C PRO A 112 -22.49 1.32 18.99
N LEU A 113 -21.27 1.20 19.52
CA LEU A 113 -20.05 1.05 18.71
C LEU A 113 -19.95 -0.37 18.13
N ARG A 114 -20.36 -1.38 18.91
CA ARG A 114 -20.43 -2.78 18.44
C ARG A 114 -21.41 -2.92 17.28
N ALA A 115 -22.60 -2.33 17.39
CA ALA A 115 -23.61 -2.34 16.34
C ALA A 115 -23.14 -1.62 15.08
N HIS A 116 -22.46 -0.48 15.23
CA HIS A 116 -21.89 0.25 14.09
C HIS A 116 -20.79 -0.53 13.38
N ALA A 117 -19.88 -1.17 14.13
CA ALA A 117 -18.82 -1.99 13.54
C ALA A 117 -19.36 -3.23 12.81
N ALA A 118 -20.39 -3.90 13.37
CA ALA A 118 -21.06 -5.02 12.72
C ALA A 118 -21.71 -4.57 11.39
N MET A 119 -22.40 -3.44 11.39
CA MET A 119 -22.99 -2.85 10.19
C MET A 119 -21.95 -2.51 9.11
N VAL A 120 -20.78 -2.00 9.50
CA VAL A 120 -19.68 -1.75 8.55
C VAL A 120 -19.13 -3.06 7.99
N ALA A 121 -18.90 -4.08 8.82
CA ALA A 121 -18.42 -5.39 8.38
C ALA A 121 -19.39 -6.09 7.41
N GLU A 122 -20.70 -5.91 7.60
CA GLU A 122 -21.74 -6.41 6.67
C GLU A 122 -21.77 -5.64 5.34
N ARG A 123 -21.33 -4.37 5.33
CA ARG A 123 -21.48 -3.46 4.17
C ARG A 123 -20.18 -3.20 3.43
N VAL A 124 -19.04 -3.57 4.01
CA VAL A 124 -17.70 -3.35 3.45
C VAL A 124 -17.00 -4.69 3.35
N HIS A 125 -16.82 -5.16 2.12
CA HIS A 125 -16.06 -6.35 1.80
C HIS A 125 -14.79 -5.95 1.05
N LEU A 126 -13.62 -6.29 1.60
CA LEU A 126 -12.33 -6.07 0.96
C LEU A 126 -11.87 -7.35 0.28
N ASP A 127 -12.10 -7.41 -1.04
CA ASP A 127 -11.56 -8.46 -1.91
C ASP A 127 -10.29 -7.93 -2.59
N ALA A 128 -9.14 -8.32 -2.06
CA ALA A 128 -7.82 -7.83 -2.47
C ALA A 128 -7.15 -8.54 -3.67
N PRO A 129 -7.52 -9.79 -4.05
CA PRO A 129 -7.08 -10.39 -5.32
C PRO A 129 -7.58 -9.57 -6.53
N GLY A 130 -6.73 -9.43 -7.55
CA GLY A 130 -7.15 -8.81 -8.81
C GLY A 130 -8.10 -9.73 -9.61
N TRP A 131 -9.08 -9.14 -10.29
CA TRP A 131 -9.89 -9.86 -11.27
C TRP A 131 -8.99 -10.55 -12.30
N PHE A 132 -9.36 -11.78 -12.71
CA PHE A 132 -8.64 -12.61 -13.69
C PHE A 132 -7.29 -13.20 -13.23
N HIS A 133 -6.95 -13.12 -11.95
CA HIS A 133 -5.81 -13.81 -11.37
C HIS A 133 -6.26 -14.93 -10.43
N THR A 134 -5.96 -16.17 -10.77
CA THR A 134 -6.08 -17.28 -9.81
C THR A 134 -4.93 -17.18 -8.82
N PRO A 135 -5.18 -17.07 -7.51
CA PRO A 135 -4.13 -17.13 -6.51
C PRO A 135 -3.35 -18.43 -6.69
N ARG A 136 -2.05 -18.34 -6.98
CA ARG A 136 -1.17 -19.51 -6.95
C ARG A 136 -0.89 -19.84 -5.50
N GLU A 137 -0.99 -21.12 -5.15
CA GLU A 137 -0.60 -21.59 -3.82
C GLU A 137 0.86 -21.20 -3.53
N VAL A 138 1.06 -20.47 -2.44
CA VAL A 138 2.38 -19.98 -2.02
C VAL A 138 2.86 -20.83 -0.85
N THR A 139 3.42 -22.00 -1.15
CA THR A 139 3.87 -22.98 -0.16
C THR A 139 4.93 -22.45 0.80
N ALA A 140 5.73 -21.48 0.36
CA ALA A 140 6.80 -20.89 1.17
C ALA A 140 6.34 -19.75 2.10
N LEU A 141 5.07 -19.30 2.02
CA LEU A 141 4.64 -18.09 2.72
C LEU A 141 4.75 -18.20 4.24
N SER A 142 4.26 -19.29 4.83
CA SER A 142 4.32 -19.50 6.28
C SER A 142 5.77 -19.47 6.80
N THR A 143 6.66 -20.23 6.16
CA THR A 143 8.10 -20.27 6.51
C THR A 143 8.77 -18.91 6.36
N VAL A 144 8.51 -18.19 5.27
CA VAL A 144 9.10 -16.86 5.05
C VAL A 144 8.58 -15.86 6.06
N ALA A 145 7.29 -15.90 6.35
CA ALA A 145 6.66 -14.98 7.29
C ALA A 145 7.21 -15.21 8.71
N GLU A 146 7.32 -16.47 9.16
CA GLU A 146 7.96 -16.84 10.43
C GLU A 146 9.39 -16.28 10.53
N ALA A 147 10.17 -16.39 9.46
CA ALA A 147 11.53 -15.86 9.44
C ALA A 147 11.59 -14.32 9.49
N VAL A 148 10.61 -13.60 8.92
CA VAL A 148 10.48 -12.14 9.09
C VAL A 148 10.22 -11.79 10.56
N TRP A 149 9.27 -12.47 11.21
CA TRP A 149 8.92 -12.19 12.62
C TRP A 149 10.04 -12.53 13.58
N SER A 150 10.73 -13.65 13.36
CA SER A 150 11.82 -14.15 14.22
C SER A 150 13.20 -13.61 13.84
N GLN A 151 13.28 -12.74 12.81
CA GLN A 151 14.52 -12.23 12.24
C GLN A 151 15.54 -13.33 11.93
N GLN A 152 15.07 -14.43 11.33
CA GLN A 152 15.91 -15.56 10.92
C GLN A 152 16.38 -15.40 9.47
N VAL A 153 17.64 -15.72 9.24
CA VAL A 153 18.24 -15.74 7.90
C VAL A 153 17.72 -16.97 7.15
N LEU A 154 17.30 -16.78 5.89
CA LEU A 154 16.76 -17.84 5.03
C LEU A 154 17.73 -18.25 3.93
N HIS A 155 17.78 -19.54 3.64
CA HIS A 155 18.25 -20.05 2.36
C HIS A 155 17.06 -20.23 1.42
N VAL A 156 17.11 -19.56 0.27
CA VAL A 156 16.01 -19.49 -0.69
C VAL A 156 16.47 -20.01 -2.04
N ARG A 157 15.71 -20.98 -2.58
CA ARG A 157 15.81 -21.40 -3.98
C ARG A 157 14.79 -20.63 -4.80
N TYR A 158 15.27 -19.76 -5.69
CA TYR A 158 14.44 -18.80 -6.41
C TYR A 158 14.47 -19.03 -7.91
N ARG A 159 13.30 -19.11 -8.56
CA ARG A 159 13.19 -19.21 -10.02
C ARG A 159 13.28 -17.84 -10.68
N ARG A 160 14.32 -17.62 -11.49
CA ARG A 160 14.56 -16.43 -12.29
C ARG A 160 14.12 -16.66 -13.74
N GLY A 161 13.27 -15.77 -14.26
CA GLY A 161 12.73 -15.86 -15.63
C GLY A 161 11.31 -16.41 -15.67
N VAL A 162 10.78 -16.60 -16.88
CA VAL A 162 9.43 -17.12 -17.15
C VAL A 162 9.55 -18.21 -18.23
N GLY A 163 8.75 -19.27 -18.13
CA GLY A 163 8.71 -20.36 -19.12
C GLY A 163 9.90 -21.31 -19.06
N GLU A 164 10.21 -21.96 -20.19
CA GLU A 164 11.23 -23.00 -20.31
C GLU A 164 12.67 -22.51 -20.04
N ASN A 165 12.89 -21.19 -20.08
CA ASN A 165 14.19 -20.55 -19.80
C ASN A 165 14.36 -20.15 -18.32
N ALA A 166 13.46 -20.59 -17.42
CA ALA A 166 13.57 -20.30 -16.01
C ALA A 166 14.79 -21.01 -15.39
N THR A 167 15.67 -20.24 -14.76
CA THR A 167 16.86 -20.76 -14.06
C THR A 167 16.65 -20.67 -12.56
N GLU A 168 17.07 -21.69 -11.81
CA GLU A 168 17.01 -21.69 -10.35
C GLU A 168 18.30 -21.14 -9.77
N VAL A 169 18.18 -20.21 -8.83
CA VAL A 169 19.32 -19.61 -8.13
C VAL A 169 19.14 -19.71 -6.63
N GLU A 170 20.20 -20.08 -5.93
CA GLU A 170 20.20 -20.14 -4.46
C GLU A 170 20.70 -18.84 -3.86
N ARG A 171 20.04 -18.35 -2.81
CA ARG A 171 20.40 -17.11 -2.12
C ARG A 171 20.25 -17.27 -0.62
N THR A 172 21.18 -16.68 0.12
CA THR A 172 21.03 -16.44 1.55
C THR A 172 20.52 -15.02 1.74
N VAL A 173 19.38 -14.87 2.42
CA VAL A 173 18.69 -13.59 2.53
C VAL A 173 18.27 -13.28 3.97
N GLU A 174 18.28 -12.00 4.31
CA GLU A 174 17.80 -11.43 5.55
C GLU A 174 16.41 -10.83 5.31
N PRO A 175 15.32 -11.51 5.70
CA PRO A 175 13.96 -11.13 5.33
C PRO A 175 13.47 -9.89 6.11
N LEU A 176 13.39 -8.74 5.45
CA LEU A 176 13.08 -7.44 6.07
C LEU A 176 11.57 -7.14 6.19
N GLY A 177 10.75 -7.76 5.33
CA GLY A 177 9.30 -7.60 5.35
C GLY A 177 8.57 -8.26 4.19
N LEU A 178 7.24 -8.39 4.34
CA LEU A 178 6.33 -8.93 3.33
C LEU A 178 5.41 -7.83 2.80
N VAL A 179 5.14 -7.87 1.49
CA VAL A 179 4.20 -6.98 0.82
C VAL A 179 3.22 -7.80 -0.01
N LEU A 180 1.93 -7.52 0.12
CA LEU A 180 0.90 -8.02 -0.78
C LEU A 180 0.51 -6.92 -1.77
N LYS A 181 0.69 -7.17 -3.06
CA LYS A 181 0.26 -6.26 -4.13
C LYS A 181 -0.52 -7.04 -5.18
N ALA A 182 -1.77 -6.62 -5.42
CA ALA A 182 -2.65 -7.21 -6.44
C ALA A 182 -2.77 -8.75 -6.32
N GLY A 183 -2.91 -9.26 -5.10
CA GLY A 183 -3.00 -10.71 -4.83
C GLY A 183 -1.69 -11.49 -4.90
N VAL A 184 -0.55 -10.83 -5.15
CA VAL A 184 0.77 -11.47 -5.18
C VAL A 184 1.60 -11.06 -3.97
N TRP A 185 2.13 -12.05 -3.26
CA TRP A 185 3.05 -11.85 -2.14
C TRP A 185 4.49 -11.61 -2.62
N TYR A 186 5.14 -10.62 -2.01
CA TYR A 186 6.53 -10.25 -2.24
C TYR A 186 7.30 -10.23 -0.92
N LEU A 187 8.52 -10.78 -0.92
CA LEU A 187 9.49 -10.70 0.15
C LEU A 187 10.48 -9.61 -0.20
N VAL A 188 10.65 -8.64 0.68
CA VAL A 188 11.75 -7.67 0.64
C VAL A 188 12.84 -8.18 1.58
N ALA A 189 14.03 -8.43 1.05
CA ALA A 189 15.12 -9.01 1.83
C ALA A 189 16.48 -8.45 1.43
N ALA A 190 17.38 -8.32 2.41
CA ALA A 190 18.77 -8.00 2.19
C ALA A 190 19.52 -9.26 1.72
N VAL A 191 20.42 -9.13 0.75
CA VAL A 191 21.21 -10.26 0.24
C VAL A 191 22.64 -10.18 0.75
N ALA A 192 23.09 -11.19 1.47
CA ALA A 192 24.46 -11.29 1.96
C ALA A 192 25.41 -11.69 0.82
N ASP A 193 25.72 -10.76 -0.09
CA ASP A 193 26.66 -10.95 -1.20
C ASP A 193 27.95 -10.12 -0.96
N GLY A 194 28.76 -10.53 0.02
CA GLY A 194 30.20 -10.18 0.11
C GLY A 194 30.62 -8.70 0.09
N GLY A 195 29.72 -7.75 0.39
CA GLY A 195 29.95 -6.29 0.33
C GLY A 195 28.75 -5.49 0.85
N GLU A 196 28.45 -4.33 0.24
CA GLU A 196 27.17 -3.62 0.46
C GLU A 196 26.03 -4.63 0.31
N VAL A 197 25.09 -4.66 1.25
CA VAL A 197 24.01 -5.65 1.29
C VAL A 197 22.83 -5.10 0.46
N PRO A 198 22.69 -5.44 -0.84
CA PRO A 198 21.58 -4.90 -1.63
C PRO A 198 20.26 -5.45 -1.11
N VAL A 199 19.29 -4.57 -0.88
CA VAL A 199 17.90 -4.96 -0.63
C VAL A 199 17.23 -5.30 -1.95
N ARG A 200 16.65 -6.49 -2.03
CA ARG A 200 15.96 -7.01 -3.22
C ARG A 200 14.54 -7.47 -2.89
N THR A 201 13.73 -7.53 -3.94
CA THR A 201 12.33 -7.97 -3.86
C THR A 201 12.16 -9.30 -4.60
N TYR A 202 11.52 -10.26 -3.94
CA TYR A 202 11.28 -11.61 -4.44
C TYR A 202 9.79 -11.90 -4.45
N ARG A 203 9.21 -12.26 -5.60
CA ARG A 203 7.85 -12.82 -5.63
C ARG A 203 7.82 -14.20 -4.99
N LEU A 204 6.98 -14.42 -3.99
CA LEU A 204 6.96 -15.69 -3.26
C LEU A 204 6.47 -16.85 -4.13
N ASP A 205 5.62 -16.61 -5.13
CA ASP A 205 5.16 -17.65 -6.07
C ASP A 205 6.28 -18.24 -6.96
N ARG A 206 7.45 -17.58 -6.99
CA ARG A 206 8.69 -18.01 -7.66
C ARG A 206 9.71 -18.65 -6.72
N ILE A 207 9.46 -18.63 -5.41
CA ILE A 207 10.29 -19.39 -4.46
C ILE A 207 9.95 -20.87 -4.64
N ALA A 208 10.96 -21.67 -5.01
CA ALA A 208 10.86 -23.12 -5.13
C ALA A 208 11.07 -23.82 -3.76
N GLY A 209 11.79 -23.17 -2.85
CA GLY A 209 11.95 -23.60 -1.47
C GLY A 209 12.58 -22.51 -0.61
N ALA A 210 12.19 -22.45 0.66
CA ALA A 210 12.79 -21.59 1.67
C ALA A 210 13.04 -22.41 2.94
N THR A 211 14.24 -22.32 3.49
CA THR A 211 14.60 -23.00 4.74
C THR A 211 15.33 -22.04 5.68
N PRO A 212 15.02 -22.03 6.99
CA PRO A 212 15.82 -21.31 7.97
C PRO A 212 17.26 -21.82 7.97
N SER A 213 18.21 -20.89 7.99
CA SER A 213 19.65 -21.21 8.10
C SER A 213 20.09 -21.54 9.53
N GLY A 214 19.25 -21.19 10.52
CA GLY A 214 19.61 -21.22 11.95
C GLY A 214 20.33 -19.97 12.44
N ALA A 215 20.78 -19.08 11.54
CA ALA A 215 21.31 -17.77 11.89
C ALA A 215 20.18 -16.74 12.07
N THR A 216 20.44 -15.72 12.89
CA THR A 216 19.57 -14.55 13.04
C THR A 216 20.28 -13.30 12.53
N PHE A 217 19.50 -12.28 12.17
CA PHE A 217 20.03 -10.98 11.76
C PHE A 217 19.33 -9.87 12.55
N SER A 218 19.91 -8.67 12.57
CA SER A 218 19.27 -7.49 13.15
C SER A 218 18.61 -6.67 12.06
N ARG A 219 17.27 -6.57 12.07
CA ARG A 219 16.55 -5.70 11.13
C ARG A 219 16.96 -4.25 11.37
N PRO A 220 17.39 -3.49 10.34
CA PRO A 220 17.76 -2.09 10.51
C PRO A 220 16.60 -1.27 11.09
N ALA A 221 16.88 -0.50 12.14
CA ALA A 221 15.88 0.22 12.91
C ALA A 221 15.16 1.32 12.10
N ASP A 222 15.87 1.89 11.13
CA ASP A 222 15.43 2.93 10.21
C ASP A 222 14.82 2.39 8.90
N PHE A 223 14.76 1.07 8.72
CA PHE A 223 14.19 0.48 7.51
C PHE A 223 12.66 0.61 7.46
N ASP A 224 12.18 1.48 6.57
CA ASP A 224 10.77 1.65 6.22
C ASP A 224 10.39 0.77 5.01
N LEU A 225 9.63 -0.30 5.28
CA LEU A 225 9.15 -1.24 4.26
C LEU A 225 8.22 -0.56 3.24
N ALA A 226 7.33 0.33 3.70
CA ALA A 226 6.35 0.98 2.84
C ALA A 226 7.03 1.98 1.90
N ALA A 227 7.96 2.78 2.44
CA ALA A 227 8.76 3.69 1.63
C ALA A 227 9.64 2.95 0.62
N HIS A 228 10.32 1.87 1.05
CA HIS A 228 11.13 1.04 0.16
C HIS A 228 10.28 0.44 -0.97
N TRP A 229 9.13 -0.14 -0.63
CA TRP A 229 8.21 -0.70 -1.63
C TRP A 229 7.70 0.36 -2.61
N ALA A 230 7.25 1.52 -2.12
CA ALA A 230 6.75 2.59 -2.98
C ALA A 230 7.84 3.15 -3.93
N GLN A 231 9.09 3.22 -3.48
CA GLN A 231 10.21 3.58 -4.36
C GLN A 231 10.55 2.44 -5.34
N GLY A 232 10.51 1.19 -4.90
CA GLY A 232 10.74 0.01 -5.72
C GLY A 232 9.70 -0.14 -6.84
N ALA A 233 8.42 -0.02 -6.50
CA ALA A 233 7.29 -0.07 -7.45
C ALA A 233 7.43 1.03 -8.52
N ARG A 234 7.64 2.29 -8.11
CA ARG A 234 7.85 3.40 -9.05
C ARG A 234 9.07 3.21 -9.95
N ARG A 235 10.20 2.72 -9.40
CA ARG A 235 11.38 2.39 -10.21
C ARG A 235 11.10 1.25 -11.18
N PHE A 236 10.38 0.23 -10.75
CA PHE A 236 10.02 -0.90 -11.60
C PHE A 236 9.12 -0.45 -12.74
N GLU A 237 8.01 0.25 -12.44
CA GLU A 237 7.09 0.83 -13.41
C GLU A 237 7.83 1.75 -14.40
N GLY A 238 8.65 2.68 -13.90
CA GLY A 238 9.47 3.54 -14.75
C GLY A 238 10.54 2.79 -15.57
N SER A 239 11.12 1.70 -15.04
CA SER A 239 12.11 0.88 -15.76
C SER A 239 11.50 0.00 -16.85
N LEU A 240 10.18 -0.20 -16.82
CA LEU A 240 9.47 -0.86 -17.90
C LEU A 240 9.37 0.09 -19.08
N LEU A 241 9.16 1.40 -18.84
CA LEU A 241 9.05 2.44 -19.87
C LEU A 241 10.40 2.70 -20.57
N ARG A 242 10.74 1.89 -21.57
CA ARG A 242 12.05 1.89 -22.26
C ARG A 242 11.99 2.46 -23.67
N ALA A 243 10.80 2.81 -24.15
CA ALA A 243 10.56 3.33 -25.47
C ALA A 243 9.63 4.53 -25.39
N SER A 244 9.65 5.40 -26.40
CA SER A 244 8.69 6.48 -26.56
C SER A 244 7.95 6.32 -27.88
N VAL A 245 6.66 6.65 -27.86
CA VAL A 245 5.78 6.60 -29.02
C VAL A 245 5.14 7.97 -29.19
N ARG A 246 5.24 8.51 -30.40
CA ARG A 246 4.55 9.74 -30.78
C ARG A 246 3.21 9.37 -31.40
N LEU A 247 2.16 9.92 -30.81
CA LEU A 247 0.77 9.64 -31.12
C LEU A 247 0.09 10.93 -31.54
N ARG A 248 -0.92 10.76 -32.37
CA ARG A 248 -1.96 11.75 -32.57
C ARG A 248 -3.26 11.14 -32.07
N LEU A 249 -3.91 11.84 -31.14
CA LEU A 249 -5.09 11.34 -30.44
C LEU A 249 -6.27 12.28 -30.68
N SER A 250 -7.45 11.72 -30.92
CA SER A 250 -8.68 12.50 -30.89
C SER A 250 -8.98 12.96 -29.45
N PRO A 251 -9.94 13.88 -29.22
CA PRO A 251 -10.39 14.23 -27.87
C PRO A 251 -10.89 13.02 -27.07
N ARG A 252 -11.45 12.00 -27.75
CA ARG A 252 -11.88 10.75 -27.12
C ARG A 252 -10.69 9.84 -26.81
N GLY A 253 -9.72 9.76 -27.72
CA GLY A 253 -8.47 9.03 -27.50
C GLY A 253 -7.70 9.56 -26.31
N LEU A 254 -7.57 10.89 -26.20
CA LEU A 254 -6.88 11.57 -25.10
C LEU A 254 -7.49 11.25 -23.74
N ARG A 255 -8.83 11.26 -23.63
CA ARG A 255 -9.54 10.90 -22.39
C ARG A 255 -9.41 9.42 -22.02
N ARG A 256 -9.24 8.53 -23.01
CA ARG A 256 -9.16 7.08 -22.79
C ARG A 256 -7.74 6.58 -22.58
N LEU A 257 -6.71 7.35 -22.97
CA LEU A 257 -5.31 6.94 -22.87
C LEU A 257 -4.92 6.43 -21.47
N PRO A 258 -5.26 7.11 -20.35
CA PRO A 258 -4.88 6.62 -19.01
C PRO A 258 -5.58 5.34 -18.56
N LEU A 259 -6.62 4.89 -19.28
CA LEU A 259 -7.37 3.66 -18.98
C LEU A 259 -6.78 2.44 -19.68
N VAL A 260 -5.91 2.64 -20.67
CA VAL A 260 -5.43 1.56 -21.54
C VAL A 260 -3.90 1.43 -21.53
N THR A 261 -3.19 2.45 -21.02
CA THR A 261 -1.74 2.44 -20.81
C THR A 261 -1.40 2.74 -19.35
N ASP A 262 -0.11 2.81 -19.02
CA ASP A 262 0.35 3.29 -17.72
C ASP A 262 -0.25 4.66 -17.38
N THR A 263 -0.89 4.77 -16.22
CA THR A 263 -1.69 5.93 -15.83
C THR A 263 -0.82 7.18 -15.61
N GLU A 264 0.36 7.04 -15.00
CA GLU A 264 1.23 8.19 -14.76
C GLU A 264 1.89 8.69 -16.05
N ALA A 265 2.37 7.76 -16.89
CA ALA A 265 2.93 8.10 -18.20
C ALA A 265 1.88 8.77 -19.09
N ALA A 266 0.65 8.22 -19.13
CA ALA A 266 -0.46 8.82 -19.85
C ALA A 266 -0.81 10.21 -19.35
N GLN A 267 -0.89 10.41 -18.03
CA GLN A 267 -1.22 11.73 -17.48
C GLN A 267 -0.16 12.77 -17.86
N ARG A 268 1.14 12.45 -17.70
CA ARG A 268 2.22 13.33 -18.15
C ARG A 268 2.13 13.66 -19.64
N ALA A 269 1.80 12.67 -20.45
CA ALA A 269 1.69 12.82 -21.89
C ALA A 269 0.47 13.69 -22.28
N VAL A 270 -0.66 13.54 -21.57
CA VAL A 270 -1.86 14.36 -21.73
C VAL A 270 -1.61 15.81 -21.29
N ASP A 271 -0.93 16.02 -20.17
CA ASP A 271 -0.60 17.35 -19.66
C ASP A 271 0.35 18.10 -20.61
N ALA A 272 1.22 17.37 -21.33
CA ALA A 272 2.12 17.89 -22.34
C ALA A 272 1.53 17.88 -23.77
N ALA A 273 0.26 17.54 -23.93
CA ALA A 273 -0.37 17.38 -25.24
C ALA A 273 -0.44 18.72 -26.00
N GLN A 274 -0.19 18.66 -27.31
CA GLN A 274 -0.27 19.82 -28.19
C GLN A 274 -1.49 19.69 -29.10
N GLU A 275 -2.51 20.51 -28.85
CA GLU A 275 -3.69 20.57 -29.70
C GLU A 275 -3.33 21.04 -31.13
N GLN A 276 -3.99 20.46 -32.12
CA GLN A 276 -3.86 20.76 -33.54
C GLN A 276 -5.14 21.41 -34.05
N ASP A 277 -5.06 22.07 -35.22
CA ASP A 277 -6.16 22.85 -35.80
C ASP A 277 -7.44 22.02 -36.09
N ASP A 278 -7.32 20.70 -36.21
CA ASP A 278 -8.43 19.77 -36.44
C ASP A 278 -8.98 19.11 -35.16
N GLY A 279 -8.57 19.60 -33.99
CA GLY A 279 -9.05 19.15 -32.68
C GLY A 279 -8.42 17.84 -32.20
N TRP A 280 -7.46 17.28 -32.93
CA TRP A 280 -6.61 16.19 -32.42
C TRP A 280 -5.43 16.76 -31.65
N SER A 281 -4.80 15.96 -30.81
CA SER A 281 -3.61 16.36 -30.05
C SER A 281 -2.41 15.48 -30.37
N LEU A 282 -1.25 16.09 -30.52
CA LEU A 282 0.05 15.40 -30.57
C LEU A 282 0.52 15.11 -29.15
N VAL A 283 0.92 13.86 -28.92
CA VAL A 283 1.30 13.35 -27.61
C VAL A 283 2.54 12.47 -27.75
N THR A 284 3.51 12.66 -26.86
CA THR A 284 4.64 11.73 -26.71
C THR A 284 4.41 10.92 -25.44
N LEU A 285 4.24 9.61 -25.61
CA LEU A 285 4.00 8.67 -24.52
C LEU A 285 5.23 7.81 -24.31
N GLU A 286 5.68 7.70 -23.06
CA GLU A 286 6.67 6.70 -22.65
C GLU A 286 5.98 5.36 -22.44
N THR A 287 6.57 4.27 -22.94
CA THR A 287 5.92 2.95 -23.08
C THR A 287 6.88 1.81 -22.81
N GLU A 288 6.33 0.64 -22.49
CA GLU A 288 7.07 -0.55 -22.08
C GLU A 288 7.89 -1.18 -23.22
N GLY A 289 7.52 -0.87 -24.46
CA GLY A 289 8.11 -1.39 -25.67
C GLY A 289 7.07 -1.62 -26.76
N ASP A 290 7.54 -1.74 -28.01
CA ASP A 290 6.71 -1.67 -29.20
C ASP A 290 5.55 -2.68 -29.28
N GLU A 291 5.75 -3.88 -28.73
CA GLU A 291 4.75 -4.95 -28.79
C GLU A 291 3.60 -4.71 -27.81
N ILE A 292 3.93 -4.32 -26.57
CA ILE A 292 2.94 -4.08 -25.50
C ILE A 292 2.06 -2.90 -25.87
N ILE A 293 2.68 -1.78 -26.28
CA ILE A 293 1.95 -0.57 -26.61
C ILE A 293 1.04 -0.76 -27.83
N ALA A 294 1.47 -1.50 -28.86
CA ALA A 294 0.62 -1.77 -30.01
C ALA A 294 -0.69 -2.48 -29.60
N GLY A 295 -0.63 -3.43 -28.68
CA GLY A 295 -1.81 -4.11 -28.13
C GLY A 295 -2.72 -3.15 -27.34
N GLN A 296 -2.14 -2.32 -26.47
CA GLN A 296 -2.89 -1.33 -25.69
C GLN A 296 -3.61 -0.32 -26.58
N LEU A 297 -2.93 0.22 -27.60
CA LEU A 297 -3.49 1.22 -28.51
C LEU A 297 -4.62 0.68 -29.38
N LEU A 298 -4.66 -0.62 -29.71
CA LEU A 298 -5.79 -1.22 -30.43
C LEU A 298 -7.12 -1.01 -29.72
N SER A 299 -7.13 -0.98 -28.38
CA SER A 299 -8.35 -0.77 -27.57
C SER A 299 -8.94 0.64 -27.70
N LEU A 300 -8.16 1.60 -28.22
CA LEU A 300 -8.62 2.95 -28.57
C LEU A 300 -9.36 2.97 -29.91
N GLY A 301 -9.20 1.94 -30.75
CA GLY A 301 -9.84 1.86 -32.05
C GLY A 301 -9.38 2.99 -32.98
N PRO A 302 -10.31 3.71 -33.66
CA PRO A 302 -9.95 4.77 -34.60
C PRO A 302 -9.53 6.09 -33.92
N GLU A 303 -9.45 6.14 -32.59
CA GLU A 303 -9.18 7.36 -31.83
C GLU A 303 -7.68 7.65 -31.66
N VAL A 304 -6.81 6.87 -32.32
CA VAL A 304 -5.36 6.99 -32.25
C VAL A 304 -4.71 6.77 -33.61
N GLU A 305 -3.75 7.62 -33.92
CA GLU A 305 -2.80 7.46 -35.03
C GLU A 305 -1.38 7.43 -34.45
N VAL A 306 -0.61 6.39 -34.78
CA VAL A 306 0.81 6.29 -34.38
C VAL A 306 1.67 6.98 -35.43
N LEU A 307 2.47 7.96 -35.02
CA LEU A 307 3.39 8.67 -35.91
C LEU A 307 4.76 7.99 -35.93
N GLU A 308 5.32 7.74 -34.75
CA GLU A 308 6.62 7.11 -34.54
C GLU A 308 6.61 6.23 -33.27
N PRO A 309 7.37 5.11 -33.21
CA PRO A 309 8.19 4.57 -34.28
C PRO A 309 7.35 3.80 -35.33
N ALA A 310 7.88 3.68 -36.54
CA ALA A 310 7.19 2.99 -37.64
C ALA A 310 6.86 1.52 -37.33
N ALA A 311 7.65 0.87 -36.46
CA ALA A 311 7.42 -0.50 -36.02
C ALA A 311 6.10 -0.66 -35.26
N VAL A 312 5.77 0.25 -34.33
CA VAL A 312 4.50 0.25 -33.60
C VAL A 312 3.33 0.48 -34.55
N ARG A 313 3.46 1.48 -35.45
CA ARG A 313 2.45 1.76 -36.48
C ARG A 313 2.16 0.54 -37.37
N TYR A 314 3.22 -0.14 -37.82
CA TYR A 314 3.09 -1.34 -38.65
C TYR A 314 2.38 -2.47 -37.90
N ARG A 315 2.78 -2.74 -36.65
CA ARG A 315 2.15 -3.78 -35.81
C ARG A 315 0.68 -3.49 -35.59
N LEU A 316 0.33 -2.25 -35.24
CA LEU A 316 -1.06 -1.84 -35.03
C LEU A 316 -1.91 -2.08 -36.28
N ALA A 317 -1.43 -1.63 -37.44
CA ALA A 317 -2.14 -1.80 -38.72
C ALA A 317 -2.28 -3.27 -39.13
N ALA A 318 -1.22 -4.07 -38.97
CA ALA A 318 -1.23 -5.50 -39.29
C ALA A 318 -2.25 -6.25 -38.43
N THR A 319 -2.26 -6.00 -37.11
CA THR A 319 -3.21 -6.64 -36.19
C THR A 319 -4.65 -6.19 -36.49
N ALA A 320 -4.89 -4.90 -36.72
CA ALA A 320 -6.23 -4.40 -37.05
C ALA A 320 -6.79 -5.03 -38.33
N ARG A 321 -5.96 -5.16 -39.39
CA ARG A 321 -6.35 -5.88 -40.62
C ARG A 321 -6.69 -7.33 -40.34
N ARG A 322 -5.84 -8.03 -39.58
CA ARG A 322 -6.08 -9.43 -39.26
C ARG A 322 -7.36 -9.64 -38.45
N VAL A 323 -7.65 -8.77 -37.50
CA VAL A 323 -8.90 -8.76 -36.75
C VAL A 323 -10.09 -8.54 -37.69
N ALA A 324 -10.00 -7.57 -38.60
CA ALA A 324 -11.05 -7.33 -39.59
C ALA A 324 -11.29 -8.54 -40.50
N GLU A 325 -10.22 -9.18 -41.02
CA GLU A 325 -10.31 -10.39 -41.84
C GLU A 325 -10.98 -11.56 -41.11
N LEU A 326 -10.64 -11.78 -39.83
CA LEU A 326 -11.18 -12.87 -39.02
C LEU A 326 -12.65 -12.70 -38.65
N ASN A 327 -13.16 -11.47 -38.67
CA ASN A 327 -14.52 -11.12 -38.24
C ASN A 327 -15.35 -10.54 -39.39
N ALA A 328 -14.86 -10.61 -40.63
CA ALA A 328 -15.68 -10.33 -41.79
C ALA A 328 -16.68 -11.48 -41.96
N ASP A 329 -17.97 -11.14 -42.07
CA ASP A 329 -19.00 -12.11 -42.46
C ASP A 329 -18.57 -12.74 -43.80
N SER A 330 -18.48 -14.07 -43.83
CA SER A 330 -18.13 -14.83 -45.05
C SER A 330 -19.22 -14.73 -46.11
#